data_AF-A0A382KBL1-F1
#
_entry.id   AF-A0A382KBL1-F1
#
_cell.length_a   1.000
_cell.length_b   1.000
_cell.length_c   1.000
_cell.angle_alpha   90.00
_cell.angle_beta   90.00
_cell.angle_gamma   90.00
#
_symmetry.space_group_name_H-M   'P 1'
#
loop_
_entity.id
_entity.type
_entity.pdbx_description
1 polymer ?
#
loop_
_entity_poly.entity_id
_entity_poly.type
_entity_poly.pdbx_seq_one_letter_code
_entity_poly.pdbx_strand_id
1 'polypeptide(L)' 'MVYSISFLRCFIFVAGACVLGQAAVQAEVKLPSVFGDHMVLQQGQRLPIWGWAEPGESVTVSVAGQSHTT' A
#
# COMPACT_ATOMS: atom_id res chain seq x y z
N MET A 1 -31.18 4.24 -37.50
CA MET A 1 -30.48 3.04 -36.99
C MET A 1 -28.95 3.21 -36.83
N VAL A 2 -28.35 4.35 -37.18
CA VAL A 2 -26.88 4.55 -37.18
C VAL A 2 -26.33 5.12 -35.86
N TYR A 3 -27.12 5.92 -35.13
CA TYR A 3 -26.73 6.50 -33.83
C TYR A 3 -26.48 5.45 -32.73
N SER A 4 -27.18 4.31 -32.77
CA SER A 4 -27.04 3.22 -31.78
C SER A 4 -25.69 2.49 -31.85
N ILE A 5 -25.16 2.30 -33.06
CA ILE A 5 -23.87 1.62 -33.30
C ILE A 5 -22.69 2.54 -32.94
N SER A 6 -22.79 3.85 -33.21
CA SER A 6 -21.78 4.83 -32.79
C SER A 6 -21.72 5.01 -31.27
N PHE A 7 -22.87 4.98 -30.59
CA PHE A 7 -22.95 5.05 -29.12
C PHE A 7 -22.29 3.83 -28.47
N LEU A 8 -22.58 2.62 -29.00
CA LEU A 8 -22.01 1.37 -28.52
C LEU A 8 -20.48 1.30 -28.71
N ARG A 9 -19.97 1.80 -29.85
CA ARG A 9 -18.52 1.87 -30.11
C ARG A 9 -17.80 2.82 -29.16
N CYS A 10 -18.40 3.97 -28.85
CA CYS A 10 -17.86 4.91 -27.87
C CYS A 10 -17.82 4.28 -26.46
N PHE A 11 -18.88 3.55 -26.11
CA PHE A 11 -18.98 2.86 -24.82
C PHE A 11 -17.92 1.76 -24.66
N ILE A 12 -17.67 0.97 -25.71
CA ILE A 12 -16.62 -0.06 -25.73
C ILE A 12 -15.23 0.58 -25.62
N PHE A 13 -15.01 1.73 -26.27
CA PHE A 13 -13.74 2.44 -26.23
C PHE A 13 -13.42 3.00 -24.84
N VAL A 14 -14.43 3.58 -24.16
CA VAL A 14 -14.32 4.08 -22.79
C VAL A 14 -14.12 2.93 -21.79
N ALA A 15 -14.84 1.83 -21.95
CA ALA A 15 -14.67 0.64 -21.10
C ALA A 15 -13.27 0.01 -21.25
N GLY A 16 -12.74 -0.05 -22.47
CA GLY A 16 -11.38 -0.52 -22.72
C GLY A 16 -10.29 0.35 -22.08
N ALA A 17 -10.49 1.68 -22.04
CA ALA A 17 -9.56 2.61 -21.41
C ALA A 17 -9.52 2.47 -19.87
N CYS A 18 -10.66 2.20 -19.22
CA CYS A 18 -10.70 1.98 -17.76
C CYS A 18 -9.95 0.71 -17.32
N VAL A 19 -9.91 -0.34 -18.14
CA VAL A 19 -9.24 -1.60 -17.79
C VAL A 19 -7.71 -1.47 -17.84
N LEU A 20 -7.18 -0.60 -18.70
CA LEU A 20 -5.73 -0.37 -18.85
C LEU A 20 -5.13 0.55 -17.77
N GLY A 21 -5.98 1.24 -16.98
CA GLY A 21 -5.58 2.25 -16.01
C GLY A 21 -5.39 1.76 -14.56
N GLN A 22 -5.26 0.46 -14.32
CA GLN A 22 -4.95 -0.06 -12.99
C GLN A 22 -3.46 0.17 -12.67
N ALA A 23 -3.09 1.42 -12.37
CA ALA A 23 -1.82 1.70 -11.74
C ALA A 23 -1.84 1.08 -10.34
N ALA A 24 -0.89 0.17 -10.07
CA ALA A 24 -0.69 -0.35 -8.74
C ALA A 24 -0.23 0.81 -7.84
N VAL A 25 -1.14 1.29 -6.98
CA VAL A 25 -0.79 2.20 -5.90
C VAL A 25 -0.01 1.37 -4.89
N GLN A 26 1.28 1.67 -4.73
CA GLN A 26 2.09 1.10 -3.65
C GLN A 26 1.76 1.87 -2.37
N ALA A 27 1.04 1.22 -1.45
CA ALA A 27 0.98 1.68 -0.08
C ALA A 27 2.36 1.44 0.55
N GLU A 28 3.08 2.52 0.83
CA GLU A 28 4.43 2.47 1.40
C GLU A 28 4.34 2.81 2.89
N VAL A 29 4.63 1.84 3.75
CA VAL A 29 4.87 2.10 5.18
C VAL A 29 6.16 2.92 5.32
N LYS A 30 6.07 4.06 6.00
CA LYS A 30 7.20 4.96 6.22
C LYS A 30 7.62 4.94 7.68
N LEU A 31 8.92 4.81 7.91
CA LEU A 31 9.52 4.81 9.24
C LEU A 31 10.39 6.07 9.45
N PRO A 32 10.49 6.58 10.69
CA PRO A 32 11.47 7.57 11.07
C PRO A 32 12.91 7.10 10.79
N SER A 33 13.82 8.04 10.50
CA SER A 33 15.23 7.76 10.19
C SER A 33 16.05 7.14 11.32
N VAL A 34 15.48 7.02 12.52
CA VAL A 34 16.12 6.36 13.66
C VAL A 34 16.16 4.84 13.47
N PHE A 35 15.21 4.32 12.69
CA PHE A 35 15.16 2.91 12.31
C PHE A 35 15.94 2.74 11.01
N GLY A 36 16.84 1.77 10.98
CA GLY A 36 17.68 1.52 9.83
C GLY A 36 18.57 0.30 10.03
N ASP A 37 19.46 0.07 9.07
CA ASP A 37 20.34 -1.09 9.10
C ASP A 37 21.34 -1.01 10.26
N HIS A 38 21.68 -2.18 10.81
CA HIS A 38 22.66 -2.33 11.90
C HIS A 38 22.37 -1.54 13.18
N MET A 39 21.12 -1.10 13.41
CA MET A 39 20.72 -0.51 14.70
C MET A 39 20.74 -1.53 15.84
N VAL A 40 20.97 -1.04 17.06
CA VAL A 40 20.94 -1.86 18.28
C VAL A 40 19.72 -1.49 19.11
N LEU A 41 18.99 -2.50 19.59
CA LEU A 41 17.83 -2.35 20.47
C LEU A 41 18.21 -2.72 21.91
N GLN A 42 17.72 -1.93 22.87
CA GLN A 42 17.96 -2.19 24.29
C GLN A 42 17.13 -3.39 24.77
N GLN A 43 17.79 -4.43 25.28
CA GLN A 43 17.11 -5.60 25.83
C GLN A 43 16.34 -5.27 27.12
N GLY A 44 15.21 -5.94 27.32
CA GLY A 44 14.44 -5.87 28.58
C GLY A 44 13.75 -4.53 28.82
N GLN A 45 13.63 -3.69 27.79
CA GLN A 45 12.93 -2.42 27.82
C GLN A 45 11.72 -2.46 26.88
N ARG A 46 10.75 -1.57 27.11
CA ARG A 46 9.68 -1.34 26.14
C ARG A 46 10.26 -0.62 24.93
N LEU A 47 9.97 -1.14 23.73
CA LEU A 47 10.44 -0.60 22.46
C LEU A 47 9.25 -0.09 21.65
N PRO A 48 8.84 1.18 21.83
CA PRO A 48 7.81 1.76 20.97
C PRO A 48 8.34 1.85 19.54
N ILE A 49 7.53 1.39 18.59
CA ILE A 49 7.77 1.50 17.15
C ILE A 49 6.65 2.33 16.57
N TRP A 50 6.99 3.31 15.72
CA TRP A 50 6.03 4.25 15.15
C TRP A 50 6.44 4.63 13.73
N GLY A 51 5.46 5.11 12.97
CA GLY A 51 5.63 5.50 11.58
C GLY A 51 4.32 5.98 10.98
N TRP A 52 4.28 6.02 9.66
CA TRP A 52 3.11 6.38 8.87
C TRP A 52 2.74 5.21 7.96
N ALA A 53 1.44 4.96 7.86
CA ALA A 53 0.85 3.95 6.99
C ALA A 53 -0.49 4.48 6.46
N GLU A 54 -1.01 3.89 5.39
CA GLU A 54 -2.33 4.24 4.90
C GLU A 54 -3.42 3.76 5.88
N PRO A 55 -4.59 4.44 5.92
CA PRO A 55 -5.69 3.99 6.76
C PRO A 55 -6.14 2.56 6.40
N GLY A 56 -6.17 1.67 7.39
CA GLY A 56 -6.58 0.27 7.22
C GLY A 56 -5.46 -0.66 6.72
N GLU A 57 -4.25 -0.15 6.53
CA GLU A 57 -3.08 -0.96 6.21
C GLU A 57 -2.65 -1.81 7.42
N SER A 58 -2.47 -3.12 7.19
CA SER A 58 -2.00 -4.01 8.26
C SER A 58 -0.47 -3.92 8.36
N VAL A 59 0.01 -3.53 9.54
CA VAL A 59 1.44 -3.33 9.79
C VAL A 59 1.93 -4.41 10.74
N THR A 60 3.01 -5.11 10.35
CA THR A 60 3.65 -6.13 11.18
C THR A 60 5.09 -5.77 11.49
N VAL A 61 5.46 -5.89 12.76
CA VAL A 61 6.80 -5.63 13.27
C VAL A 61 7.39 -6.93 13.79
N SER A 62 8.56 -7.31 13.28
CA SER A 62 9.26 -8.54 13.67
C SER A 62 10.65 -8.23 14.21
N VAL A 63 10.93 -8.69 15.44
CA VAL A 63 12.23 -8.50 16.12
C VAL A 63 12.56 -9.75 16.93
N ALA A 64 13.74 -10.33 16.72
CA ALA A 64 14.26 -11.46 17.52
C ALA A 64 13.26 -12.62 17.74
N GLY A 65 12.49 -12.98 16.71
CA GLY A 65 11.47 -14.05 16.78
C GLY A 65 10.13 -13.64 17.39
N GLN A 66 9.98 -12.40 17.85
CA GLN A 66 8.72 -11.80 18.27
C GLN A 66 8.05 -11.12 17.08
N SER A 67 6.73 -11.20 17.00
CA SER A 67 5.93 -10.55 15.95
C SER A 67 4.70 -9.88 16.55
N HIS A 68 4.43 -8.66 16.13
CA HIS A 68 3.24 -7.89 16.51
C HIS A 68 2.61 -7.28 15.27
N THR A 69 1.29 -7.38 15.17
CA THR A 69 0.50 -6.86 14.04
C THR A 69 -0.58 -5.93 14.57
N THR A 70 -0.84 -4.86 13.81
CA THR A 70 -1.96 -3.93 13.99
C THR A 70 -2.76 -3.80 12.71
#